data_AF-A0A8T7D457-F1
#
_entry.id   AF-A0A8T7D457-F1
#
_cell.length_a   1.000
_cell.length_b   1.000
_cell.length_c   1.000
_cell.angle_alpha   90.00
_cell.angle_beta   90.00
_cell.angle_gamma   90.00
#
_symmetry.space_group_name_H-M   'P 1'
#
loop_
_entity.id
_entity.type
_entity.pdbx_description
1 polymer ?
#
loop_
_entity_poly.entity_id
_entity_poly.type
_entity_poly.pdbx_seq_one_letter_code
_entity_poly.pdbx_strand_id
1 'polypeptide(L)'
;MENTCRQLKKFGIKPVIIDNNSTCKKTLQILDNLEKNGDAYIARSKHNFGHEVGFIQPVYDTLPEVFAYTDPDLQYNENLPENFLDILSQLTVDYSVFKAGFALDLKPEDKLKDTTYYSYHNKPIHYKRTHTIKEFESKHWDFRLQHSDLEIYASRIDTTFAVYRKQNYIGDFHRAIRVAGDFSALHLPWFTGLDLMDDTDREAYNKKNRSSNWTR
;
A
#
# COMPACT_ATOMS: atom_id res chain seq x y z
N MET A 1 -6.21 8.25 -4.60
CA MET A 1 -7.56 7.79 -4.24
C MET A 1 -8.39 7.50 -5.49
N GLU A 2 -8.62 8.50 -6.36
CA GLU A 2 -9.37 8.29 -7.62
C GLU A 2 -8.76 7.17 -8.49
N ASN A 3 -7.43 7.13 -8.60
CA ASN A 3 -6.75 6.07 -9.33
C ASN A 3 -7.08 4.67 -8.79
N THR A 4 -6.97 4.47 -7.47
CA THR A 4 -7.30 3.19 -6.80
C THR A 4 -8.76 2.81 -7.00
N CYS A 5 -9.71 3.74 -6.80
CA CYS A 5 -11.13 3.48 -7.02
C CYS A 5 -11.43 3.06 -8.45
N ARG A 6 -10.86 3.78 -9.44
CA ARG A 6 -11.00 3.45 -10.86
C ARG A 6 -10.47 2.05 -11.19
N GLN A 7 -9.34 1.67 -10.61
CA GLN A 7 -8.75 0.34 -10.81
C GLN A 7 -9.61 -0.75 -10.18
N LEU A 8 -10.05 -0.59 -8.94
CA LEU A 8 -10.91 -1.54 -8.24
C LEU A 8 -12.28 -1.70 -8.91
N LYS A 9 -12.83 -0.62 -9.48
CA LYS A 9 -14.09 -0.65 -10.23
C LYS A 9 -14.04 -1.59 -11.45
N LYS A 10 -12.88 -1.79 -12.08
CA LYS A 10 -12.71 -2.75 -13.18
C LYS A 10 -13.04 -4.19 -12.75
N PHE A 11 -12.84 -4.49 -11.47
CA PHE A 11 -13.12 -5.79 -10.86
C PHE A 11 -14.49 -5.82 -10.16
N GLY A 12 -15.33 -4.80 -10.35
CA GLY A 12 -16.62 -4.68 -9.67
C GLY A 12 -16.51 -4.39 -8.16
N ILE A 13 -15.33 -3.99 -7.67
CA ILE A 13 -15.07 -3.76 -6.25
C ILE A 13 -15.37 -2.31 -5.90
N LYS A 14 -16.22 -2.10 -4.89
CA LYS A 14 -16.50 -0.79 -4.28
C LYS A 14 -15.77 -0.67 -2.94
N PRO A 15 -14.70 0.14 -2.83
CA PRO A 15 -13.91 0.23 -1.61
C PRO A 15 -14.60 1.07 -0.52
N VAL A 16 -14.17 0.85 0.73
CA VAL A 16 -14.38 1.77 1.85
C VAL A 16 -13.12 2.60 2.00
N ILE A 17 -13.26 3.93 1.93
CA ILE A 17 -12.16 4.88 2.13
C ILE A 17 -12.29 5.46 3.53
N ILE A 18 -11.22 5.36 4.32
CA ILE A 18 -11.14 6.00 5.64
C ILE A 18 -10.52 7.38 5.45
N ASP A 19 -11.34 8.42 5.52
CA ASP A 19 -10.86 9.80 5.61
C ASP A 19 -10.38 10.09 7.03
N ASN A 20 -9.07 10.03 7.21
CA ASN A 20 -8.41 10.16 8.50
C ASN A 20 -8.18 11.63 8.91
N ASN A 21 -9.26 12.42 8.87
CA ASN A 21 -9.26 13.86 9.15
C ASN A 21 -8.47 14.69 8.12
N SER A 22 -8.76 14.49 6.83
CA SER A 22 -8.16 15.31 5.76
C SER A 22 -8.54 16.78 5.90
N THR A 23 -7.57 17.67 5.65
CA THR A 23 -7.79 19.13 5.70
C THR A 23 -7.58 19.81 4.34
N CYS A 24 -7.07 19.07 3.35
CA CYS A 24 -6.87 19.58 2.00
C CYS A 24 -8.20 19.68 1.26
N LYS A 25 -8.53 20.86 0.74
CA LYS A 25 -9.78 21.10 0.00
C LYS A 25 -9.94 20.18 -1.21
N LYS A 26 -8.86 19.96 -1.96
CA LYS A 26 -8.84 19.07 -3.14
C LYS A 26 -9.17 17.64 -2.74
N THR A 27 -8.56 17.14 -1.66
CA THR A 27 -8.84 15.80 -1.10
C THR A 27 -10.31 15.66 -0.68
N LEU A 28 -10.87 16.65 0.02
CA LEU A 28 -12.26 16.63 0.45
C LEU A 28 -13.23 16.61 -0.75
N GLN A 29 -12.98 17.44 -1.77
CA GLN A 29 -13.77 17.45 -3.00
C GLN A 29 -13.74 16.09 -3.72
N ILE A 30 -12.56 15.45 -3.80
CA ILE A 30 -12.41 14.11 -4.37
C ILE A 30 -13.27 13.10 -3.60
N LEU A 31 -13.21 13.10 -2.27
CA LEU A 31 -13.98 12.19 -1.42
C LEU A 31 -15.49 12.39 -1.61
N ASP A 32 -15.95 13.64 -1.62
CA ASP A 32 -17.36 13.97 -1.81
C ASP A 32 -17.87 13.54 -3.20
N ASN A 33 -17.05 13.71 -4.24
CA ASN A 33 -17.38 13.26 -5.59
C ASN A 33 -17.46 11.73 -5.69
N LEU A 34 -16.50 11.00 -5.08
CA LEU A 34 -16.51 9.53 -5.06
C LEU A 34 -17.74 8.98 -4.32
N GLU A 35 -18.15 9.62 -3.22
CA GLU A 35 -19.36 9.28 -2.48
C GLU A 35 -20.62 9.53 -3.31
N LYS A 36 -20.74 10.73 -3.90
CA LYS A 36 -21.89 11.15 -4.70
C LYS A 36 -22.09 10.28 -5.94
N ASN A 37 -21.00 9.89 -6.60
CA ASN A 37 -21.03 9.02 -7.78
C ASN A 37 -21.26 7.54 -7.42
N GLY A 38 -21.22 7.20 -6.13
CA GLY A 38 -21.37 5.83 -5.66
C GLY A 38 -20.15 4.95 -5.93
N ASP A 39 -18.98 5.53 -6.22
CA ASP A 39 -17.74 4.82 -6.54
C ASP A 39 -17.03 4.28 -5.28
N ALA A 40 -17.31 4.84 -4.11
CA ALA A 40 -16.75 4.39 -2.82
C ALA A 40 -17.73 4.65 -1.66
N TYR A 41 -17.51 3.98 -0.53
CA TYR A 41 -18.08 4.36 0.77
C TYR A 41 -17.06 5.17 1.55
N ILE A 42 -17.47 6.27 2.19
CA ILE A 42 -16.54 7.15 2.90
C ILE A 42 -16.79 7.08 4.41
N ALA A 43 -15.79 6.62 5.16
CA ALA A 43 -15.78 6.66 6.62
C ALA A 43 -14.93 7.84 7.09
N ARG A 44 -15.57 8.87 7.67
CA ARG A 44 -14.88 10.12 8.08
C ARG A 44 -14.53 10.10 9.57
N SER A 45 -13.26 10.37 9.89
CA SER A 45 -12.77 10.51 11.26
C SER A 45 -12.61 11.98 11.64
N LYS A 46 -12.89 12.31 12.91
CA LYS A 46 -12.64 13.65 13.50
C LYS A 46 -11.17 13.87 13.89
N HIS A 47 -10.40 12.80 13.97
CA HIS A 47 -9.00 12.82 14.40
C HIS A 47 -8.14 12.05 13.41
N ASN A 48 -6.87 12.45 13.27
CA ASN A 48 -5.90 11.71 12.48
C ASN A 48 -5.24 10.64 13.36
N PHE A 49 -5.55 9.39 13.09
CA PHE A 49 -5.04 8.21 13.80
C PHE A 49 -3.82 7.55 13.13
N GLY A 50 -3.22 8.21 12.13
CA GLY A 50 -2.11 7.64 11.36
C GLY A 50 -2.55 6.66 10.27
N HIS A 51 -1.58 6.15 9.50
CA HIS A 51 -1.84 5.30 8.33
C HIS A 51 -2.37 3.91 8.69
N GLU A 52 -2.21 3.46 9.94
CA GLU A 52 -2.73 2.18 10.43
C GLU A 52 -4.16 2.27 10.99
N VAL A 53 -4.91 3.35 10.72
CA VAL A 53 -6.26 3.56 11.26
C VAL A 53 -7.23 2.39 11.02
N GLY A 54 -7.06 1.63 9.93
CA GLY A 54 -7.85 0.43 9.66
C GLY A 54 -7.63 -0.72 10.64
N PHE A 55 -6.50 -0.72 11.35
CA PHE A 55 -6.09 -1.75 12.32
C PHE A 55 -6.30 -1.32 13.77
N ILE A 56 -6.83 -0.11 14.00
CA ILE A 56 -7.12 0.42 15.34
C ILE A 56 -8.58 0.10 15.71
N GLN A 57 -8.81 -0.21 16.98
CA GLN A 57 -10.17 -0.44 17.49
C GLN A 57 -10.99 0.87 17.54
N PRO A 58 -12.30 0.84 17.22
CA PRO A 58 -13.12 -0.34 16.91
C PRO A 58 -13.14 -0.73 15.43
N VAL A 59 -12.42 -0.02 14.55
CA VAL A 59 -12.46 -0.25 13.10
C VAL A 59 -12.06 -1.68 12.78
N TYR A 60 -10.94 -2.14 13.36
CA TYR A 60 -10.45 -3.50 13.11
C TYR A 60 -11.48 -4.58 13.46
N ASP A 61 -12.19 -4.47 14.59
CA ASP A 61 -13.22 -5.45 14.98
C ASP A 61 -14.40 -5.51 14.00
N THR A 62 -14.71 -4.42 13.30
CA THR A 62 -15.79 -4.39 12.30
C THR A 62 -15.42 -5.05 10.98
N LEU A 63 -14.13 -5.23 10.71
CA LEU A 63 -13.67 -5.86 9.48
C LEU A 63 -13.99 -7.37 9.49
N PRO A 64 -14.24 -7.98 8.32
CA PRO A 64 -14.39 -9.43 8.23
C PRO A 64 -13.11 -10.17 8.60
N GLU A 65 -13.20 -11.49 8.75
CA GLU A 65 -12.06 -12.38 9.00
C GLU A 65 -10.97 -12.24 7.92
N VAL A 66 -11.40 -12.07 6.67
CA VAL A 66 -10.52 -11.82 5.51
C VAL A 66 -10.89 -10.49 4.88
N PHE A 67 -9.93 -9.57 4.77
CA PHE A 67 -10.15 -8.23 4.20
C PHE A 67 -8.92 -7.74 3.43
N ALA A 68 -9.10 -6.80 2.51
CA ALA A 68 -8.00 -6.12 1.82
C ALA A 68 -7.77 -4.72 2.39
N TYR A 69 -6.50 -4.30 2.45
CA TYR A 69 -6.10 -2.94 2.83
C TYR A 69 -4.99 -2.45 1.91
N THR A 70 -5.05 -1.17 1.52
CA THR A 70 -4.11 -0.61 0.55
C THR A 70 -3.96 0.90 0.68
N ASP A 71 -2.79 1.39 0.29
CA ASP A 71 -2.54 2.80 0.02
C ASP A 71 -3.23 3.29 -1.27
N PRO A 72 -3.52 4.60 -1.37
CA PRO A 72 -4.27 5.18 -2.47
C PRO A 72 -3.44 5.61 -3.70
N ASP A 73 -2.15 5.28 -3.72
CA ASP A 73 -1.12 5.75 -4.68
C ASP A 73 -0.39 4.60 -5.39
N LEU A 74 -1.04 3.44 -5.47
CA LEU A 74 -0.58 2.29 -6.24
C LEU A 74 -1.19 2.26 -7.65
N GLN A 75 -0.40 1.77 -8.59
CA GLN A 75 -0.83 1.40 -9.94
C GLN A 75 -0.65 -0.10 -10.10
N TYR A 76 -1.76 -0.81 -10.25
CA TYR A 76 -1.78 -2.26 -10.39
C TYR A 76 -1.31 -2.67 -11.79
N ASN A 77 -0.78 -3.89 -11.88
CA ASN A 77 -0.47 -4.52 -13.16
C ASN A 77 -1.72 -4.60 -14.05
N GLU A 78 -1.54 -4.39 -15.35
CA GLU A 78 -2.62 -4.46 -16.33
C GLU A 78 -3.15 -5.88 -16.53
N ASN A 79 -2.30 -6.88 -16.29
CA ASN A 79 -2.63 -8.31 -16.37
C ASN A 79 -3.11 -8.90 -15.04
N LEU A 80 -3.40 -8.06 -14.03
CA LEU A 80 -3.84 -8.53 -12.71
C LEU A 80 -5.08 -9.44 -12.88
N PRO A 81 -5.04 -10.71 -12.41
CA PRO A 81 -6.15 -11.65 -12.58
C PRO A 81 -7.44 -11.14 -11.95
N GLU A 82 -8.60 -11.42 -12.56
CA GLU A 82 -9.90 -10.96 -12.04
C GLU A 82 -10.19 -11.49 -10.63
N ASN A 83 -9.73 -12.70 -10.31
CA ASN A 83 -9.87 -13.37 -9.02
C ASN A 83 -8.66 -13.15 -8.09
N PHE A 84 -7.87 -12.08 -8.28
CA PHE A 84 -6.66 -11.84 -7.49
C PHE A 84 -6.91 -11.82 -5.96
N LEU A 85 -8.07 -11.33 -5.50
CA LEU A 85 -8.43 -11.34 -4.09
C LEU A 85 -8.53 -12.76 -3.53
N ASP A 86 -9.14 -13.68 -4.28
CA ASP A 86 -9.29 -15.07 -3.89
C ASP A 86 -7.94 -15.78 -3.88
N ILE A 87 -7.10 -15.50 -4.89
CA ILE A 87 -5.74 -16.04 -4.96
C ILE A 87 -4.93 -15.58 -3.75
N LEU A 88 -4.89 -14.28 -3.47
CA LEU A 88 -4.17 -13.74 -2.30
C LEU A 88 -4.73 -14.30 -0.98
N SER A 89 -6.06 -14.41 -0.86
CA SER A 89 -6.72 -15.03 0.29
C SER A 89 -6.30 -16.50 0.48
N GLN A 90 -6.21 -17.27 -0.60
CA GLN A 90 -5.77 -18.67 -0.55
C GLN A 90 -4.31 -18.79 -0.14
N LEU A 91 -3.44 -17.91 -0.66
CA LEU A 91 -2.03 -17.90 -0.28
C LEU A 91 -1.82 -17.62 1.21
N THR A 92 -2.71 -16.84 1.86
CA THR A 92 -2.64 -16.69 3.33
C THR A 92 -2.88 -18.01 4.08
N VAL A 93 -3.69 -18.91 3.52
CA VAL A 93 -3.92 -20.26 4.07
C VAL A 93 -2.72 -21.14 3.81
N ASP A 94 -2.28 -21.24 2.55
CA ASP A 94 -1.24 -22.17 2.10
C ASP A 94 0.09 -21.92 2.83
N TYR A 95 0.42 -20.65 3.06
CA TYR A 95 1.66 -20.25 3.75
C TYR A 95 1.44 -19.90 5.23
N SER A 96 0.21 -19.98 5.74
CA SER A 96 -0.15 -19.63 7.12
C SER A 96 0.40 -18.25 7.53
N VAL A 97 0.21 -17.25 6.67
CA VAL A 97 0.68 -15.88 6.88
C VAL A 97 -0.46 -14.92 7.17
N PHE A 98 -0.17 -13.86 7.94
CA PHE A 98 -1.14 -12.83 8.27
C PHE A 98 -1.64 -12.06 7.03
N LYS A 99 -0.74 -11.78 6.09
CA LYS A 99 -1.09 -11.07 4.86
C LYS A 99 -0.31 -11.51 3.63
N ALA A 100 -0.97 -11.44 2.49
CA ALA A 100 -0.42 -11.68 1.16
C ALA A 100 -0.77 -10.50 0.26
N GLY A 101 0.22 -9.95 -0.45
CA GLY A 101 0.00 -8.73 -1.21
C GLY A 101 0.91 -8.56 -2.40
N PHE A 102 0.81 -7.40 -3.05
CA PHE A 102 1.54 -7.10 -4.27
C PHE A 102 3.02 -6.85 -3.98
N ALA A 103 3.89 -7.38 -4.85
CA ALA A 103 5.26 -6.91 -4.93
C ALA A 103 5.30 -5.53 -5.59
N LEU A 104 6.25 -4.68 -5.18
CA LEU A 104 6.44 -3.39 -5.81
C LEU A 104 7.49 -3.53 -6.92
N ASP A 105 7.05 -3.32 -8.15
CA ASP A 105 7.93 -3.43 -9.30
C ASP A 105 8.73 -2.13 -9.48
N LEU A 106 9.99 -2.32 -9.87
CA LEU A 106 10.91 -1.27 -10.24
C LEU A 106 11.19 -1.42 -11.74
N LYS A 107 10.20 -1.07 -12.58
CA LYS A 107 10.38 -1.16 -14.03
C LYS A 107 11.66 -0.44 -14.46
N PRO A 108 12.59 -1.11 -15.17
CA PRO A 108 13.87 -0.53 -15.58
C PRO A 108 13.77 0.66 -16.53
N GLU A 109 12.70 0.72 -17.33
CA GLU A 109 12.45 1.77 -18.32
C GLU A 109 11.92 3.08 -17.73
N ASP A 110 11.33 3.05 -16.53
CA ASP A 110 10.75 4.24 -15.92
C ASP A 110 11.80 5.04 -15.15
N LYS A 111 11.78 6.36 -15.33
CA LYS A 111 12.64 7.28 -14.59
C LYS A 111 12.21 7.32 -13.13
N LEU A 112 12.80 6.44 -12.32
CA LEU A 112 12.76 6.55 -10.87
C LEU A 112 13.28 7.93 -10.47
N LYS A 113 12.60 8.58 -9.52
CA LYS A 113 13.10 9.81 -8.93
C LYS A 113 14.43 9.51 -8.24
N ASP A 114 15.43 10.37 -8.46
CA ASP A 114 16.70 10.33 -7.75
C ASP A 114 16.50 10.86 -6.32
N THR A 115 15.74 10.08 -5.55
CA THR A 115 15.33 10.42 -4.20
C THR A 115 15.97 9.44 -3.26
N THR A 116 16.54 9.98 -2.18
CA THR A 116 17.16 9.18 -1.14
C THR A 116 16.33 9.18 0.14
N TYR A 117 16.23 7.99 0.74
CA TYR A 117 15.63 7.76 2.05
C TYR A 117 16.70 7.78 3.12
N TYR A 118 16.46 8.57 4.17
CA TYR A 118 17.29 8.57 5.35
C TYR A 118 16.65 7.66 6.40
N SER A 119 17.21 6.46 6.55
CA SER A 119 16.92 5.64 7.71
C SER A 119 17.66 6.22 8.90
N TYR A 120 16.93 6.59 9.95
CA TYR A 120 17.48 7.03 11.22
C TYR A 120 16.88 6.19 12.34
N HIS A 121 17.68 5.26 12.88
CA HIS A 121 17.31 4.49 14.07
C HIS A 121 18.11 4.97 15.27
N ASN A 122 17.40 5.29 16.35
CA ASN A 122 17.97 5.88 17.56
C ASN A 122 18.23 4.86 18.68
N LYS A 123 17.97 3.56 18.48
CA LYS A 123 18.15 2.52 19.52
C LYS A 123 18.38 1.13 18.92
N PRO A 124 19.26 0.28 19.50
CA PRO A 124 20.30 0.58 20.48
C PRO A 124 21.60 1.14 19.84
N ILE A 125 21.73 1.06 18.52
CA ILE A 125 22.87 1.57 17.76
C ILE A 125 22.37 2.70 16.86
N HIS A 126 23.05 3.84 16.92
CA HIS A 126 22.79 4.96 16.00
C HIS A 126 23.14 4.52 14.58
N TYR A 127 22.10 4.33 13.78
CA TYR A 127 22.26 3.96 12.38
C TYR A 127 21.68 5.09 11.53
N LYS A 128 22.56 5.72 10.76
CA LYS A 128 22.17 6.66 9.70
C LYS A 128 22.64 6.06 8.39
N ARG A 129 21.68 5.67 7.56
CA ARG A 129 22.00 5.22 6.20
C ARG A 129 21.05 5.85 5.22
N THR A 130 21.63 6.26 4.12
CA THR A 130 20.91 6.77 2.96
C THR A 130 20.72 5.59 2.02
N HIS A 131 19.48 5.37 1.59
CA HIS A 131 19.14 4.34 0.62
C HIS A 131 18.42 4.98 -0.56
N THR A 132 18.74 4.55 -1.77
CA THR A 132 17.89 4.81 -2.94
C THR A 132 16.61 3.98 -2.86
N ILE A 133 15.58 4.35 -3.63
CA ILE A 133 14.36 3.54 -3.79
C ILE A 133 14.72 2.11 -4.21
N LYS A 134 15.66 1.97 -5.15
CA LYS A 134 16.12 0.67 -5.66
C LYS A 134 16.75 -0.20 -4.58
N GLU A 135 17.64 0.35 -3.76
CA GLU A 135 18.28 -0.38 -2.65
C GLU A 135 17.29 -0.72 -1.53
N PHE A 136 16.30 0.14 -1.29
CA PHE A 136 15.29 -0.14 -0.29
C PHE A 136 14.40 -1.30 -0.73
N GLU A 137 13.99 -1.32 -2.00
CA GLU A 137 13.06 -2.32 -2.51
C GLU A 137 13.75 -3.64 -2.83
N SER A 138 15.03 -3.65 -3.23
CA SER A 138 15.76 -4.88 -3.61
C SER A 138 15.74 -5.98 -2.54
N LYS A 139 15.80 -5.61 -1.25
CA LYS A 139 15.75 -6.56 -0.12
C LYS A 139 14.46 -7.40 -0.09
N HIS A 140 13.41 -6.93 -0.76
CA HIS A 140 12.12 -7.62 -0.79
C HIS A 140 12.10 -8.78 -1.80
N TRP A 141 13.15 -8.91 -2.63
CA TRP A 141 13.29 -9.92 -3.67
C TRP A 141 14.29 -11.04 -3.31
N ASP A 142 14.84 -11.02 -2.08
CA ASP A 142 15.92 -11.95 -1.68
C ASP A 142 15.42 -13.38 -1.41
N PHE A 143 14.23 -13.54 -0.82
CA PHE A 143 13.74 -14.82 -0.32
C PHE A 143 12.55 -15.33 -1.14
N ARG A 144 12.82 -15.90 -2.32
CA ARG A 144 11.81 -16.53 -3.17
C ARG A 144 11.29 -17.83 -2.55
N LEU A 145 9.97 -18.00 -2.53
CA LEU A 145 9.28 -19.22 -2.12
C LEU A 145 8.99 -20.10 -3.34
N GLN A 146 9.01 -21.41 -3.13
CA GLN A 146 8.66 -22.38 -4.16
C GLN A 146 7.15 -22.40 -4.35
N HIS A 147 6.69 -22.08 -5.56
CA HIS A 147 5.29 -22.19 -5.97
C HIS A 147 5.24 -22.64 -7.44
N SER A 148 4.17 -23.33 -7.86
CA SER A 148 4.04 -23.88 -9.21
C SER A 148 3.98 -22.79 -10.28
N ASP A 149 3.11 -21.81 -10.08
CA ASP A 149 2.70 -20.88 -11.15
C ASP A 149 2.93 -19.40 -10.81
N LEU A 150 3.32 -19.09 -9.57
CA LEU A 150 3.41 -17.72 -9.07
C LEU A 150 4.81 -17.44 -8.60
N GLU A 151 5.24 -16.20 -8.80
CA GLU A 151 6.47 -15.71 -8.24
C GLU A 151 6.19 -15.07 -6.88
N ILE A 152 6.60 -15.76 -5.81
CA ILE A 152 6.27 -15.39 -4.42
C ILE A 152 7.56 -15.16 -3.64
N TYR A 153 7.58 -14.11 -2.83
CA TYR A 153 8.69 -13.77 -1.94
C TYR A 153 8.22 -13.68 -0.49
N ALA A 154 8.96 -14.30 0.42
CA ALA A 154 8.80 -14.09 1.85
C ALA A 154 9.40 -12.74 2.23
N SER A 155 8.55 -11.72 2.31
CA SER A 155 9.03 -10.39 2.62
C SER A 155 7.99 -9.51 3.28
N ARG A 156 8.46 -8.54 4.06
CA ARG A 156 7.61 -7.64 4.82
C ARG A 156 6.78 -6.76 3.89
N ILE A 157 5.49 -6.64 4.18
CA ILE A 157 4.61 -5.65 3.55
C ILE A 157 4.21 -4.66 4.64
N ASP A 158 4.18 -3.37 4.31
CA ASP A 158 3.68 -2.34 5.21
C ASP A 158 2.19 -2.09 4.94
N THR A 159 1.86 -0.99 4.24
CA THR A 159 0.51 -0.61 3.80
C THR A 159 0.28 -0.76 2.28
N THR A 160 1.26 -1.28 1.54
CA THR A 160 1.06 -1.72 0.15
C THR A 160 -0.10 -2.72 0.09
N PHE A 161 -0.82 -2.76 -1.03
CA PHE A 161 -1.99 -3.61 -1.22
C PHE A 161 -1.74 -5.04 -0.72
N ALA A 162 -2.55 -5.48 0.24
CA ALA A 162 -2.52 -6.84 0.75
C ALA A 162 -3.91 -7.30 1.21
N VAL A 163 -4.14 -8.60 1.09
CA VAL A 163 -5.23 -9.33 1.73
C VAL A 163 -4.73 -9.88 3.06
N TYR A 164 -5.51 -9.65 4.11
CA TYR A 164 -5.24 -9.98 5.50
C TYR A 164 -6.18 -11.09 5.95
N ARG A 165 -5.67 -12.01 6.78
CA ARG A 165 -6.46 -13.04 7.48
C ARG A 165 -6.21 -12.95 8.99
N LYS A 166 -7.22 -12.54 9.74
CA LYS A 166 -7.08 -12.21 11.18
C LYS A 166 -6.59 -13.40 12.01
N GLN A 167 -7.08 -14.60 11.74
CA GLN A 167 -6.70 -15.84 12.42
C GLN A 167 -5.21 -16.17 12.35
N ASN A 168 -4.51 -15.68 11.32
CA ASN A 168 -3.08 -15.90 11.13
C ASN A 168 -2.21 -14.84 11.81
N TYR A 169 -2.79 -13.90 12.56
CA TYR A 169 -2.02 -12.86 13.25
C TYR A 169 -1.29 -13.43 14.46
N ILE A 170 0.05 -13.38 14.43
CA ILE A 170 0.93 -13.89 15.50
C ILE A 170 1.69 -12.79 16.24
N GLY A 171 1.27 -11.53 16.13
CA GLY A 171 1.93 -10.39 16.78
C GLY A 171 3.00 -9.67 15.95
N ASP A 172 3.22 -10.06 14.69
CA ASP A 172 4.05 -9.31 13.74
C ASP A 172 3.20 -8.83 12.55
N PHE A 173 2.87 -7.54 12.57
CA PHE A 173 2.06 -6.89 11.54
C PHE A 173 2.68 -6.93 10.14
N HIS A 174 4.00 -6.90 10.06
CA HIS A 174 4.69 -6.77 8.78
C HIS A 174 4.98 -8.11 8.13
N ARG A 175 4.86 -9.23 8.86
CA ARG A 175 5.09 -10.57 8.33
C ARG A 175 4.10 -10.86 7.21
N ALA A 176 4.63 -11.09 6.01
CA ALA A 176 3.83 -11.21 4.81
C ALA A 176 4.52 -12.04 3.73
N ILE A 177 3.78 -12.32 2.66
CA ILE A 177 4.32 -12.72 1.36
C ILE A 177 3.98 -11.66 0.31
N ARG A 178 4.92 -11.40 -0.60
CA ARG A 178 4.74 -10.55 -1.78
C ARG A 178 4.60 -11.44 -3.01
N VAL A 179 3.64 -11.14 -3.87
CA VAL A 179 3.42 -11.84 -5.15
C VAL A 179 3.82 -10.90 -6.28
N ALA A 180 4.75 -11.33 -7.12
CA ALA A 180 5.29 -10.60 -8.26
C ALA A 180 4.59 -11.00 -9.58
N GLY A 181 5.21 -10.72 -10.72
CA GLY A 181 4.61 -10.95 -12.03
C GLY A 181 3.33 -10.12 -12.22
N ASP A 182 2.23 -10.77 -12.59
CA ASP A 182 0.93 -10.13 -12.82
C ASP A 182 0.29 -9.55 -11.54
N PHE A 183 0.84 -9.84 -10.36
CA PHE A 183 0.41 -9.26 -9.08
C PHE A 183 1.25 -8.05 -8.65
N SER A 184 2.19 -7.61 -9.48
CA SER A 184 3.01 -6.45 -9.16
C SER A 184 2.21 -5.14 -9.19
N ALA A 185 2.71 -4.14 -8.46
CA ALA A 185 2.20 -2.79 -8.52
C ALA A 185 3.35 -1.78 -8.58
N LEU A 186 3.12 -0.63 -9.21
CA LEU A 186 4.01 0.52 -9.14
C LEU A 186 3.54 1.43 -8.00
N HIS A 187 4.48 1.88 -7.18
CA HIS A 187 4.23 2.95 -6.23
C HIS A 187 4.44 4.29 -6.94
N LEU A 188 3.35 4.93 -7.35
CA LEU A 188 3.34 6.10 -8.24
C LEU A 188 4.27 7.26 -7.79
N PRO A 189 4.38 7.60 -6.48
CA PRO A 189 5.28 8.64 -6.02
C PRO A 189 6.76 8.41 -6.33
N TRP A 190 7.19 7.17 -6.60
CA TRP A 190 8.58 6.82 -6.89
C TRP A 190 9.04 7.20 -8.30
N PHE A 191 8.12 7.40 -9.24
CA PHE A 191 8.46 7.61 -10.64
C PHE A 191 8.20 9.07 -11.06
N THR A 192 9.11 9.65 -11.84
CA THR A 192 8.91 11.00 -12.40
C THR A 192 7.81 10.94 -13.45
N GLY A 193 6.80 11.82 -13.35
CA GLY A 193 5.72 11.92 -14.32
C GLY A 193 4.53 10.98 -14.07
N LEU A 194 4.63 10.05 -13.12
CA LEU A 194 3.50 9.19 -12.69
C LEU A 194 2.90 9.63 -11.35
N ASP A 195 3.50 10.64 -10.72
CA ASP A 195 3.00 11.20 -9.47
C ASP A 195 1.61 11.83 -9.67
N LEU A 196 0.65 11.42 -8.84
CA LEU A 196 -0.72 11.95 -8.86
C LEU A 196 -0.82 13.35 -8.25
N MET A 197 0.17 13.75 -7.45
CA MET A 197 0.25 15.07 -6.85
C MET A 197 1.11 15.98 -7.72
N ASP A 198 0.65 17.22 -7.92
CA ASP A 198 1.52 18.28 -8.41
C ASP A 198 2.54 18.70 -7.33
N ASP A 199 3.55 19.48 -7.72
CA ASP A 199 4.63 19.89 -6.82
C ASP A 199 4.12 20.66 -5.60
N THR A 200 3.06 21.46 -5.76
CA THR A 200 2.50 22.28 -4.67
C THR A 200 1.78 21.40 -3.64
N ASP A 201 0.95 20.46 -4.12
CA ASP A 201 0.27 19.47 -3.28
C ASP A 201 1.30 18.56 -2.58
N ARG A 202 2.36 18.16 -3.28
CA ARG A 202 3.43 17.32 -2.74
C ARG A 202 4.19 18.04 -1.62
N GLU A 203 4.53 19.31 -1.78
CA GLU A 203 5.14 20.11 -0.72
C GLU A 203 4.24 20.23 0.51
N ALA A 204 2.95 20.49 0.30
CA ALA A 204 1.97 20.59 1.38
C ALA A 204 1.81 19.26 2.13
N TYR A 205 1.80 18.14 1.41
CA TYR A 205 1.78 16.79 1.96
C TYR A 205 3.03 16.52 2.80
N ASN A 206 4.22 16.79 2.25
CA ASN A 206 5.50 16.54 2.91
C ASN A 206 5.67 17.36 4.20
N LYS A 207 5.19 18.62 4.25
CA LYS A 207 5.29 19.48 5.44
C LYS A 207 4.58 18.92 6.67
N LYS A 208 3.50 18.15 6.47
CA LYS A 208 2.67 17.60 7.55
C LYS A 208 2.89 16.10 7.79
N ASN A 209 3.56 15.40 6.87
CA ASN A 209 3.82 13.98 6.98
C ASN A 209 5.24 13.71 7.53
N ARG A 210 5.38 12.77 8.47
CA ARG A 210 6.68 12.32 9.01
C ARG A 210 6.97 10.84 8.71
N SER A 211 5.95 10.05 8.36
CA SER A 211 6.06 8.60 8.17
C SER A 211 6.37 8.19 6.73
N SER A 212 5.92 8.98 5.74
CA SER A 212 5.95 8.59 4.31
C SER A 212 6.94 9.39 3.45
N ASN A 213 7.78 10.23 4.07
CA ASN A 213 8.61 11.17 3.31
C ASN A 213 9.96 10.56 2.90
N TRP A 214 10.10 10.34 1.60
CA TRP A 214 11.35 10.15 0.90
C TRP A 214 11.89 11.54 0.55
N THR A 215 12.40 12.31 1.51
CA THR A 215 13.16 13.55 1.25
C THR A 215 13.73 14.11 2.56
N ARG A 216 15.04 14.35 2.57
CA ARG A 216 15.60 15.51 3.26
C ARG A 216 16.90 16.00 2.63
#